data_AF-A0A2M7JSI6-F1
#
_entry.id   AF-A0A2M7JSI6-F1
#
_cell.length_a   1.000
_cell.length_b   1.000
_cell.length_c   1.000
_cell.angle_alpha   90.00
_cell.angle_beta   90.00
_cell.angle_gamma   90.00
#
_symmetry.space_group_name_H-M   'P 1'
#
loop_
_entity.id
_entity.type
_entity.pdbx_description
1 polymer ?
#
loop_
_entity_poly.entity_id
_entity_poly.type
_entity_poly.pdbx_seq_one_letter_code
_entity_poly.pdbx_strand_id
1 'polypeptide(L)'
;PGYLPTPQAHLATLADYNKTTPASKDPRSVNWWKNRPKYLASFLRSISGEKATKENDFGYSWMPKLDQGQDASWLNLFDEMYKGTFTGFFAWGMNPACSGANAGKVRQALTKLDWMVNVNVFDSETACFWKGPGMDSKKIKTEVFVLPCAASMEKEGSISNSGRWMQWRYKASNPPGESKPDGDIMYELFKKVRTLYGKEKGAFPEPILNLKWDYETNGHFDIHKVAKEINGYFLEDISEHPVDKKAYKKGTLVPNFVFLLDDGRTSCGNWLYSASYTEAGNMAARRKKTDPTGLGLYPEWSWVWPLNRRIIYNRASVDLEGNPRNPKRPLLKWDAAGKKWIGDVPDNAVPPMGTHGVYPFIMKPDGVASIFGPGLKDGPFPEHYEPLECPIEKNLMSSQRINPVIKIFEGGLDTFKTCDPRYPFVCSTYRVTEHWQTGVLTRWLPWLIEAEPQMFCEMSLELAKLKGIKNGDRVLVETSRGKVEAVAIVTSRLKPFQIAGNTVHQIGIPWHYGWLHPKDGGDSANLLTPTI
;
A
#
# COMPACT_ATOMS: atom_id res chain seq x y z
N PRO A 1 10.56 -0.95 4.57
CA PRO A 1 9.50 -0.33 5.42
C PRO A 1 9.78 1.16 5.67
N GLY A 2 8.77 1.96 6.00
CA GLY A 2 8.95 3.37 6.38
C GLY A 2 9.46 4.29 5.27
N TYR A 3 9.04 4.09 4.02
CA TYR A 3 9.50 4.85 2.84
C TYR A 3 11.02 4.83 2.58
N LEU A 4 11.75 3.84 3.12
CA LEU A 4 13.12 3.57 2.70
C LEU A 4 13.14 3.08 1.24
N PRO A 5 13.91 3.70 0.33
CA PRO A 5 14.06 3.22 -1.04
C PRO A 5 14.54 1.76 -1.10
N THR A 6 14.00 0.97 -2.02
CA THR A 6 14.46 -0.41 -2.27
C THR A 6 15.92 -0.39 -2.74
N PRO A 7 16.83 -1.16 -2.12
CA PRO A 7 18.20 -1.30 -2.59
C PRO A 7 18.30 -1.74 -4.06
N GLN A 8 19.27 -1.18 -4.78
CA GLN A 8 19.59 -1.56 -6.16
C GLN A 8 20.96 -2.23 -6.22
N ALA A 9 21.18 -3.11 -7.20
CA ALA A 9 22.38 -3.94 -7.31
C ALA A 9 23.69 -3.13 -7.35
N HIS A 10 23.68 -1.94 -7.97
CA HIS A 10 24.84 -1.05 -8.02
C HIS A 10 25.19 -0.41 -6.67
N LEU A 11 24.27 -0.43 -5.69
CA LEU A 11 24.51 0.01 -4.31
C LEU A 11 25.02 -1.20 -3.50
N ALA A 12 26.24 -1.64 -3.80
CA ALA A 12 26.79 -2.90 -3.31
C ALA A 12 26.95 -2.93 -1.78
N THR A 13 27.33 -1.80 -1.18
CA THR A 13 27.56 -1.67 0.26
C THR A 13 26.52 -0.79 0.95
N LEU A 14 26.41 -0.89 2.28
CA LEU A 14 25.55 0.00 3.06
C LEU A 14 26.01 1.46 2.95
N ALA A 15 27.32 1.68 2.84
CA ALA A 15 27.89 3.00 2.62
C ALA A 15 27.42 3.61 1.29
N ASP A 16 27.39 2.83 0.21
CA ASP A 16 26.90 3.30 -1.10
C ASP A 16 25.41 3.66 -1.05
N TYR A 17 24.59 2.85 -0.38
CA TYR A 17 23.20 3.19 -0.14
C TYR A 17 23.07 4.51 0.62
N ASN A 18 23.83 4.68 1.70
CA ASN A 18 23.75 5.87 2.54
C ASN A 18 24.17 7.16 1.82
N LYS A 19 25.04 7.08 0.80
CA LYS A 19 25.38 8.22 -0.07
C LYS A 19 24.17 8.78 -0.84
N THR A 20 23.11 8.00 -1.04
CA THR A 20 21.85 8.45 -1.68
C THR A 20 20.93 9.25 -0.74
N THR A 21 21.35 9.46 0.51
CA THR A 21 20.60 10.24 1.49
C THR A 21 20.51 11.70 1.04
N PRO A 22 19.30 12.29 0.96
CA PRO A 22 19.14 13.69 0.60
C PRO A 22 19.92 14.60 1.53
N ALA A 23 20.61 15.58 0.96
CA ALA A 23 21.33 16.62 1.70
C ALA A 23 20.73 17.99 1.39
N SER A 24 20.93 18.94 2.30
CA SER A 24 20.59 20.34 2.09
C SER A 24 21.70 21.22 2.64
N LYS A 25 22.01 22.30 1.93
CA LYS A 25 22.95 23.33 2.35
C LYS A 25 22.25 24.52 3.03
N ASP A 26 20.92 24.58 2.99
CA ASP A 26 20.16 25.64 3.64
C ASP A 26 20.07 25.35 5.15
N PRO A 27 20.62 26.23 6.02
CA PRO A 27 20.61 26.02 7.47
C PRO A 27 19.21 26.06 8.09
N ARG A 28 18.23 26.63 7.38
CA ARG A 28 16.82 26.67 7.81
C ARG A 28 16.04 25.46 7.36
N SER A 29 16.59 24.64 6.47
CA SER A 29 15.96 23.37 6.08
C SER A 29 16.29 22.27 7.09
N VAL A 30 15.24 21.64 7.61
CA VAL A 30 15.41 20.50 8.52
C VAL A 30 16.02 19.30 7.78
N ASN A 31 15.56 19.07 6.55
CA ASN A 31 15.87 17.90 5.73
C ASN A 31 15.90 16.61 6.58
N TRP A 32 14.76 16.23 7.18
CA TRP A 32 14.70 15.17 8.18
C TRP A 32 15.20 13.81 7.66
N TRP A 33 15.12 13.60 6.34
CA TRP A 33 15.70 12.43 5.66
C TRP A 33 17.20 12.29 5.81
N LYS A 34 17.95 13.32 6.26
CA LYS A 34 19.37 13.19 6.64
C LYS A 34 19.63 12.10 7.69
N ASN A 35 18.60 11.73 8.46
CA ASN A 35 18.66 10.65 9.45
C ASN A 35 18.44 9.25 8.85
N ARG A 36 18.28 9.10 7.52
CA ARG A 36 18.05 7.81 6.86
C ARG A 36 19.02 6.70 7.27
N PRO A 37 20.34 6.95 7.46
CA PRO A 37 21.27 5.91 7.92
C PRO A 37 20.84 5.26 9.24
N LYS A 38 20.30 6.03 10.20
CA LYS A 38 19.80 5.51 11.48
C LYS A 38 18.64 4.55 11.28
N TYR A 39 17.72 4.90 10.38
CA TYR A 39 16.54 4.10 10.09
C TYR A 39 16.90 2.81 9.38
N LEU A 40 17.82 2.87 8.42
CA LEU A 40 18.27 1.69 7.69
C LEU A 40 19.05 0.73 8.60
N ALA A 41 20.03 1.23 9.37
CA ALA A 41 20.78 0.41 10.31
C ALA A 41 19.83 -0.27 11.33
N SER A 42 18.90 0.50 11.90
CA SER A 42 17.91 -0.04 12.85
C SER A 42 16.97 -1.06 12.20
N PHE A 43 16.58 -0.86 10.94
CA PHE A 43 15.77 -1.82 10.18
C PHE A 43 16.55 -3.11 9.94
N LEU A 44 17.79 -3.03 9.46
CA LEU A 44 18.65 -4.21 9.23
C LEU A 44 18.88 -5.01 10.52
N ARG A 45 19.12 -4.30 11.64
CA ARG A 45 19.21 -4.92 12.97
C ARG A 45 17.91 -5.59 13.42
N SER A 46 16.74 -5.04 13.06
CA SER A 46 15.45 -5.70 13.36
C SER A 46 15.22 -6.99 12.55
N ILE A 47 15.77 -7.05 11.33
CA ILE A 47 15.61 -8.19 10.42
C ILE A 47 16.49 -9.37 10.85
N SER A 48 17.76 -9.14 11.18
CA SER A 48 18.71 -10.25 11.46
C SER A 48 19.21 -10.31 12.92
N GLY A 49 18.69 -9.44 13.80
CA GLY A 49 19.04 -9.45 15.22
C GLY A 49 20.54 -9.37 15.47
N GLU A 50 21.06 -10.24 16.35
CA GLU A 50 22.47 -10.29 16.73
C GLU A 50 23.41 -10.68 15.57
N LYS A 51 22.89 -11.25 14.48
CA LYS A 51 23.70 -11.60 13.29
C LYS A 51 24.00 -10.40 12.40
N ALA A 52 23.27 -9.30 12.55
CA ALA A 52 23.54 -8.04 11.88
C ALA A 52 24.62 -7.26 12.65
N THR A 53 25.89 -7.53 12.40
CA THR A 53 27.04 -6.89 13.06
C THR A 53 27.53 -5.66 12.29
N LYS A 54 28.43 -4.84 12.86
CA LYS A 54 28.98 -3.70 12.13
C LYS A 54 29.90 -4.17 10.99
N GLU A 55 30.61 -5.27 11.21
CA GLU A 55 31.60 -5.86 10.32
C GLU A 55 30.98 -6.40 9.02
N ASN A 56 29.69 -6.76 9.03
CA ASN A 56 28.95 -7.22 7.86
C ASN A 56 27.88 -6.23 7.38
N ASP A 57 28.07 -4.94 7.64
CA ASP A 57 27.12 -3.88 7.24
C ASP A 57 25.69 -4.16 7.74
N PHE A 58 25.56 -4.70 8.94
CA PHE A 58 24.30 -5.13 9.54
C PHE A 58 23.52 -6.15 8.70
N GLY A 59 24.20 -6.94 7.86
CA GLY A 59 23.58 -7.88 6.95
C GLY A 59 22.99 -7.24 5.69
N TYR A 60 23.41 -6.02 5.31
CA TYR A 60 22.93 -5.36 4.09
C TYR A 60 23.16 -6.20 2.81
N SER A 61 24.22 -7.00 2.76
CA SER A 61 24.48 -7.93 1.66
C SER A 61 23.41 -9.04 1.54
N TRP A 62 22.71 -9.37 2.63
CA TRP A 62 21.62 -10.34 2.65
C TRP A 62 20.30 -9.80 2.09
N MET A 63 20.15 -8.48 2.00
CA MET A 63 18.96 -7.88 1.41
C MET A 63 18.94 -8.10 -0.10
N PRO A 64 17.81 -8.56 -0.68
CA PRO A 64 17.66 -8.61 -2.12
C PRO A 64 17.74 -7.19 -2.70
N LYS A 65 18.35 -7.08 -3.87
CA LYS A 65 18.57 -5.81 -4.58
C LYS A 65 17.98 -5.93 -5.97
N LEU A 66 17.25 -4.91 -6.41
CA LEU A 66 16.74 -4.87 -7.77
C LEU A 66 17.89 -4.58 -8.74
N ASP A 67 17.86 -5.22 -9.90
CA ASP A 67 18.77 -4.84 -10.99
C ASP A 67 18.51 -3.38 -11.41
N GLN A 68 19.52 -2.74 -11.99
CA GLN A 68 19.38 -1.36 -12.44
C GLN A 68 18.27 -1.27 -13.51
N GLY A 69 17.24 -0.47 -13.24
CA GLY A 69 16.10 -0.31 -14.13
C GLY A 69 15.03 -1.40 -14.02
N GLN A 70 15.22 -2.42 -13.19
CA GLN A 70 14.22 -3.44 -12.95
C GLN A 70 12.98 -2.86 -12.25
N ASP A 71 11.81 -3.18 -12.78
CA ASP A 71 10.52 -2.84 -12.20
C ASP A 71 9.83 -4.13 -11.76
N ALA A 72 9.77 -4.35 -10.44
CA ALA A 72 9.08 -5.49 -9.83
C ALA A 72 7.68 -5.12 -9.32
N SER A 73 7.10 -4.02 -9.81
CA SER A 73 5.74 -3.61 -9.47
C SER A 73 4.69 -4.52 -10.09
N TRP A 74 3.44 -4.31 -9.69
CA TRP A 74 2.32 -5.22 -9.95
C TRP A 74 2.11 -5.58 -11.43
N LEU A 75 2.10 -4.59 -12.33
CA LEU A 75 1.87 -4.86 -13.75
C LEU A 75 3.04 -5.64 -14.36
N ASN A 76 4.28 -5.29 -14.00
CA ASN A 76 5.47 -6.00 -14.45
C ASN A 76 5.57 -7.42 -13.90
N LEU A 77 5.15 -7.64 -12.66
CA LEU A 77 5.07 -8.97 -12.07
C LEU A 77 4.21 -9.90 -12.93
N PHE A 78 3.00 -9.48 -13.31
CA PHE A 78 2.11 -10.32 -14.13
C PHE A 78 2.54 -10.43 -15.59
N ASP A 79 3.22 -9.41 -16.11
CA ASP A 79 3.82 -9.49 -17.44
C ASP A 79 4.93 -10.55 -17.50
N GLU A 80 5.83 -10.53 -16.53
CA GLU A 80 6.91 -11.51 -16.38
C GLU A 80 6.37 -12.91 -16.06
N MET A 81 5.35 -13.01 -15.21
CA MET A 81 4.64 -14.29 -14.97
C MET A 81 4.01 -14.84 -16.24
N TYR A 82 3.42 -13.99 -17.08
CA TYR A 82 2.84 -14.40 -18.36
C TYR A 82 3.91 -14.93 -19.35
N LYS A 83 5.13 -14.38 -19.29
CA LYS A 83 6.31 -14.87 -20.02
C LYS A 83 6.90 -16.16 -19.44
N GLY A 84 6.41 -16.63 -18.30
CA GLY A 84 6.84 -17.88 -17.66
C GLY A 84 8.12 -17.75 -16.83
N THR A 85 8.49 -16.55 -16.39
CA THR A 85 9.71 -16.33 -15.58
C THR A 85 9.50 -16.55 -14.08
N PHE A 86 8.28 -16.86 -13.65
CA PHE A 86 7.95 -17.21 -12.27
C PHE A 86 7.60 -18.69 -12.12
N THR A 87 8.28 -19.37 -11.22
CA THR A 87 7.96 -20.74 -10.77
C THR A 87 6.78 -20.75 -9.81
N GLY A 88 6.75 -19.81 -8.86
CA GLY A 88 5.83 -19.83 -7.72
C GLY A 88 5.24 -18.47 -7.40
N PHE A 89 4.04 -18.45 -6.81
CA PHE A 89 3.36 -17.21 -6.45
C PHE A 89 2.58 -17.34 -5.14
N PHE A 90 2.67 -16.30 -4.30
CA PHE A 90 1.82 -16.12 -3.12
C PHE A 90 0.74 -15.09 -3.41
N ALA A 91 -0.50 -15.54 -3.56
CA ALA A 91 -1.69 -14.71 -3.57
C ALA A 91 -2.22 -14.55 -2.14
N TRP A 92 -1.53 -13.73 -1.33
CA TRP A 92 -1.83 -13.58 0.10
C TRP A 92 -2.82 -12.44 0.35
N GLY A 93 -4.06 -12.78 0.72
CA GLY A 93 -5.12 -11.80 1.00
C GLY A 93 -5.54 -10.96 -0.22
N MET A 94 -5.29 -11.47 -1.43
CA MET A 94 -5.58 -10.77 -2.69
C MET A 94 -6.24 -11.71 -3.71
N ASN A 95 -6.97 -11.12 -4.66
CA ASN A 95 -7.67 -11.84 -5.74
C ASN A 95 -7.30 -11.26 -7.13
N PRO A 96 -6.03 -11.40 -7.58
CA PRO A 96 -5.53 -10.84 -8.84
C PRO A 96 -6.31 -11.29 -10.09
N ALA A 97 -6.91 -12.48 -10.09
CA ALA A 97 -7.71 -12.99 -11.21
C ALA A 97 -8.98 -12.16 -11.46
N CYS A 98 -9.36 -11.30 -10.50
CA CYS A 98 -10.36 -10.27 -10.67
C CYS A 98 -9.79 -8.85 -10.59
N SER A 99 -8.83 -8.56 -9.70
CA SER A 99 -8.37 -7.18 -9.43
C SER A 99 -7.31 -6.66 -10.40
N GLY A 100 -6.54 -7.55 -11.03
CA GLY A 100 -5.52 -7.15 -12.00
C GLY A 100 -6.16 -6.69 -13.31
N ALA A 101 -5.64 -5.61 -13.88
CA ALA A 101 -6.07 -5.14 -15.19
C ALA A 101 -5.80 -6.20 -16.26
N ASN A 102 -6.63 -6.25 -17.30
CA ASN A 102 -6.66 -7.35 -18.26
C ASN A 102 -6.71 -8.71 -17.54
N ALA A 103 -7.80 -8.93 -16.80
CA ALA A 103 -7.98 -10.13 -16.00
C ALA A 103 -7.83 -11.43 -16.82
N GLY A 104 -8.13 -11.38 -18.13
CA GLY A 104 -7.85 -12.47 -19.07
C GLY A 104 -6.36 -12.82 -19.13
N LYS A 105 -5.49 -11.83 -19.35
CA LYS A 105 -4.03 -12.01 -19.30
C LYS A 105 -3.57 -12.53 -17.93
N VAL A 106 -4.06 -11.94 -16.84
CA VAL A 106 -3.68 -12.37 -15.48
C VAL A 106 -4.05 -13.83 -15.23
N ARG A 107 -5.26 -14.26 -15.60
CA ARG A 107 -5.69 -15.66 -15.47
C ARG A 107 -4.80 -16.61 -16.28
N GLN A 108 -4.39 -16.20 -17.49
CA GLN A 108 -3.46 -16.99 -18.30
C GLN A 108 -2.05 -17.03 -17.71
N ALA A 109 -1.59 -15.94 -17.11
CA ALA A 109 -0.29 -15.87 -16.44
C ALA A 109 -0.20 -16.86 -15.28
N LEU A 110 -1.27 -16.99 -14.49
CA LEU A 110 -1.34 -17.98 -13.40
C LEU A 110 -1.16 -19.43 -13.89
N THR A 111 -1.54 -19.75 -15.14
CA THR A 111 -1.34 -21.10 -15.71
C THR A 111 0.12 -21.45 -15.98
N LYS A 112 1.02 -20.45 -15.99
CA LYS A 112 2.45 -20.63 -16.25
C LYS A 112 3.24 -21.05 -15.01
N LEU A 113 2.66 -20.83 -13.83
CA LEU A 113 3.26 -21.20 -12.55
C LEU A 113 3.35 -22.72 -12.40
N ASP A 114 4.40 -23.16 -11.71
CA ASP A 114 4.50 -24.52 -11.21
C ASP A 114 3.63 -24.69 -9.96
N TRP A 115 3.63 -23.70 -9.07
CA TRP A 115 2.79 -23.70 -7.87
C TRP A 115 2.27 -22.32 -7.47
N MET A 116 1.16 -22.30 -6.73
CA MET A 116 0.59 -21.11 -6.13
C MET A 116 0.08 -21.40 -4.72
N VAL A 117 0.37 -20.49 -3.78
CA VAL A 117 -0.24 -20.48 -2.46
C VAL A 117 -1.25 -19.33 -2.41
N ASN A 118 -2.52 -19.64 -2.17
CA ASN A 118 -3.58 -18.67 -1.92
C ASN A 118 -3.96 -18.68 -0.44
N VAL A 119 -3.81 -17.55 0.23
CA VAL A 119 -4.21 -17.38 1.64
C VAL A 119 -5.38 -16.42 1.69
N ASN A 120 -6.57 -16.90 2.05
CA ASN A 120 -7.78 -16.10 1.97
C ASN A 120 -8.86 -16.59 2.94
N VAL A 121 -9.86 -15.73 3.20
CA VAL A 121 -11.01 -16.05 4.07
C VAL A 121 -12.01 -16.95 3.34
N PHE A 122 -12.25 -16.67 2.06
CA PHE A 122 -13.14 -17.46 1.20
C PHE A 122 -12.37 -18.00 0.00
N ASP A 123 -12.96 -18.98 -0.67
CA ASP A 123 -12.53 -19.35 -2.00
C ASP A 123 -12.65 -18.15 -2.96
N SER A 124 -11.81 -18.11 -3.99
CA SER A 124 -11.66 -16.94 -4.86
C SER A 124 -11.37 -17.33 -6.30
N GLU A 125 -11.66 -16.42 -7.23
CA GLU A 125 -11.34 -16.61 -8.64
C GLU A 125 -9.84 -16.85 -8.87
N THR A 126 -8.97 -16.30 -8.00
CA THR A 126 -7.55 -16.65 -8.01
C THR A 126 -7.29 -18.07 -7.55
N ALA A 127 -7.78 -18.50 -6.39
CA ALA A 127 -7.60 -19.88 -5.92
C ALA A 127 -8.13 -20.94 -6.91
N CYS A 128 -9.20 -20.59 -7.61
CA CYS A 128 -9.89 -21.47 -8.55
C CYS A 128 -9.62 -21.15 -10.02
N PHE A 129 -8.57 -20.38 -10.35
CA PHE A 129 -8.33 -19.91 -11.72
C PHE A 129 -8.27 -21.06 -12.75
N TRP A 130 -7.76 -22.22 -12.36
CA TRP A 130 -7.56 -23.41 -13.19
C TRP A 130 -8.87 -24.05 -13.69
N LYS A 131 -10.01 -23.72 -13.09
CA LYS A 131 -11.36 -24.11 -13.52
C LYS A 131 -12.24 -22.91 -13.87
N GLY A 132 -11.63 -21.74 -14.08
CA GLY A 132 -12.34 -20.52 -14.46
C GLY A 132 -12.84 -20.54 -15.91
N PRO A 133 -13.55 -19.48 -16.35
CA PRO A 133 -14.10 -19.38 -17.70
C PRO A 133 -13.02 -19.57 -18.79
N GLY A 134 -13.28 -20.48 -19.73
CA GLY A 134 -12.38 -20.79 -20.84
C GLY A 134 -11.14 -21.61 -20.48
N MET A 135 -11.06 -22.15 -19.24
CA MET A 135 -9.93 -22.96 -18.79
C MET A 135 -10.21 -24.46 -18.91
N ASP A 136 -9.19 -25.21 -19.33
CA ASP A 136 -9.19 -26.67 -19.31
C ASP A 136 -8.26 -27.14 -18.20
N SER A 137 -8.84 -27.55 -17.08
CA SER A 137 -8.09 -28.01 -15.90
C SER A 137 -7.07 -29.12 -16.19
N LYS A 138 -7.30 -29.94 -17.22
CA LYS A 138 -6.37 -31.02 -17.60
C LYS A 138 -5.09 -30.52 -18.25
N LYS A 139 -5.07 -29.27 -18.74
CA LYS A 139 -3.92 -28.63 -19.40
C LYS A 139 -3.16 -27.67 -18.50
N ILE A 140 -3.65 -27.44 -17.28
CA ILE A 140 -3.07 -26.49 -16.34
C ILE A 140 -2.27 -27.29 -15.30
N LYS A 141 -0.95 -27.08 -15.31
CA LYS A 141 0.01 -27.82 -14.46
C LYS A 141 0.13 -27.29 -13.03
N THR A 142 -0.38 -26.09 -12.77
CA THR A 142 -0.12 -25.37 -11.54
C THR A 142 -0.70 -26.08 -10.33
N GLU A 143 0.16 -26.44 -9.37
CA GLU A 143 -0.28 -26.94 -8.06
C GLU A 143 -0.79 -25.78 -7.20
N VAL A 144 -1.98 -25.91 -6.62
CA VAL A 144 -2.59 -24.84 -5.82
C VAL A 144 -2.80 -25.27 -4.37
N PHE A 145 -2.18 -24.54 -3.45
CA PHE A 145 -2.38 -24.66 -2.01
C PHE A 145 -3.32 -23.55 -1.55
N VAL A 146 -4.50 -23.90 -1.04
CA VAL A 146 -5.46 -22.95 -0.47
C VAL A 146 -5.40 -23.05 1.05
N LEU A 147 -4.97 -21.98 1.71
CA LEU A 147 -4.82 -21.91 3.16
C LEU A 147 -5.88 -20.97 3.75
N PRO A 148 -6.86 -21.47 4.51
CA PRO A 148 -7.91 -20.64 5.07
C PRO A 148 -7.35 -19.75 6.19
N CYS A 149 -7.55 -18.43 6.08
CA CYS A 149 -7.07 -17.48 7.08
C CYS A 149 -8.19 -16.85 7.91
N ALA A 150 -7.84 -16.43 9.13
CA ALA A 150 -8.75 -15.79 10.05
C ALA A 150 -9.19 -14.40 9.53
N ALA A 151 -10.48 -14.10 9.69
CA ALA A 151 -11.05 -12.78 9.45
C ALA A 151 -10.56 -11.74 10.47
N SER A 152 -10.94 -10.47 10.29
CA SER A 152 -10.47 -9.36 11.14
C SER A 152 -10.87 -9.49 12.62
N MET A 153 -12.07 -10.01 12.90
CA MET A 153 -12.62 -10.17 14.25
C MET A 153 -12.07 -11.39 14.99
N GLU A 154 -11.31 -12.24 14.30
CA GLU A 154 -10.80 -13.52 14.81
C GLU A 154 -9.32 -13.44 15.19
N LYS A 155 -8.73 -12.24 15.09
CA LYS A 155 -7.31 -11.98 15.39
C LYS A 155 -7.08 -10.63 16.04
N GLU A 156 -6.07 -10.59 16.90
CA GLU A 156 -5.58 -9.38 17.54
C GLU A 156 -4.50 -8.70 16.68
N GLY A 157 -4.37 -7.38 16.81
CA GLY A 157 -3.28 -6.62 16.20
C GLY A 157 -3.68 -5.19 15.88
N SER A 158 -2.87 -4.50 15.07
CA SER A 158 -3.16 -3.13 14.65
C SER A 158 -3.44 -3.00 13.16
N ILE A 159 -4.28 -2.04 12.80
CA ILE A 159 -4.40 -1.52 11.43
C ILE A 159 -4.30 0.01 11.45
N SER A 160 -3.74 0.59 10.40
CA SER A 160 -3.61 2.04 10.26
C SER A 160 -4.63 2.58 9.27
N ASN A 161 -5.50 3.50 9.71
CA ASN A 161 -6.52 4.11 8.85
C ASN A 161 -5.93 5.21 7.94
N SER A 162 -6.77 5.81 7.09
CA SER A 162 -6.35 6.89 6.17
C SER A 162 -5.80 8.13 6.89
N GLY A 163 -6.23 8.39 8.13
CA GLY A 163 -5.70 9.45 8.97
C GLY A 163 -4.35 9.13 9.61
N ARG A 164 -3.76 7.96 9.31
CA ARG A 164 -2.54 7.40 9.92
C ARG A 164 -2.71 6.89 11.35
N TRP A 165 -3.96 6.72 11.82
CA TRP A 165 -4.25 6.21 13.16
C TRP A 165 -4.01 4.71 13.17
N MET A 166 -2.91 4.30 13.80
CA MET A 166 -2.66 2.92 14.18
C MET A 166 -3.60 2.59 15.32
N GLN A 167 -4.55 1.69 15.08
CA GLN A 167 -5.58 1.31 16.03
C GLN A 167 -5.45 -0.17 16.36
N TRP A 168 -5.36 -0.48 17.65
CA TRP A 168 -5.34 -1.85 18.14
C TRP A 168 -6.76 -2.43 18.17
N ARG A 169 -6.91 -3.67 17.71
CA ARG A 169 -8.13 -4.48 17.79
C ARG A 169 -7.82 -5.79 18.52
N TYR A 170 -8.83 -6.35 19.14
CA TYR A 170 -8.73 -7.59 19.90
C TYR A 170 -9.50 -8.70 19.20
N LYS A 171 -9.04 -9.94 19.39
CA LYS A 171 -9.76 -11.13 18.97
C LYS A 171 -11.10 -11.21 19.70
N ALA A 172 -12.19 -11.35 18.96
CA ALA A 172 -13.55 -11.48 19.48
C ALA A 172 -14.07 -12.93 19.40
N SER A 173 -13.65 -13.70 18.40
CA SER A 173 -14.02 -15.12 18.22
C SER A 173 -12.83 -15.95 17.77
N ASN A 174 -12.93 -17.27 17.90
CA ASN A 174 -12.00 -18.18 17.22
C ASN A 174 -12.29 -18.21 15.71
N PRO A 175 -11.26 -18.38 14.86
CA PRO A 175 -11.45 -18.63 13.44
C PRO A 175 -12.27 -19.91 13.19
N PRO A 176 -13.05 -19.97 12.09
CA PRO A 176 -13.87 -21.14 11.76
C PRO A 176 -13.00 -22.32 11.30
N GLY A 177 -13.42 -23.54 11.67
CA GLY A 177 -12.74 -24.77 11.29
C GLY A 177 -11.27 -24.78 11.74
N GLU A 178 -10.37 -25.06 10.79
CA GLU A 178 -8.91 -25.11 11.01
C GLU A 178 -8.21 -23.82 10.54
N SER A 179 -8.97 -22.74 10.32
CA SER A 179 -8.42 -21.48 9.84
C SER A 179 -7.44 -20.88 10.86
N LYS A 180 -6.38 -20.25 10.37
CA LYS A 180 -5.33 -19.64 11.22
C LYS A 180 -5.16 -18.15 10.93
N PRO A 181 -4.82 -17.31 11.91
CA PRO A 181 -4.35 -15.96 11.63
C PRO A 181 -3.15 -15.97 10.67
N ASP A 182 -3.05 -14.97 9.80
CA ASP A 182 -1.96 -14.88 8.81
C ASP A 182 -0.57 -14.99 9.47
N GLY A 183 -0.42 -14.39 10.65
CA GLY A 183 0.82 -14.44 11.43
C GLY A 183 1.25 -15.87 11.76
N ASP A 184 0.33 -16.73 12.22
CA ASP A 184 0.63 -18.13 12.52
C ASP A 184 0.98 -18.92 11.24
N ILE A 185 0.24 -18.70 10.14
CA ILE A 185 0.51 -19.35 8.84
C ILE A 185 1.93 -18.99 8.36
N MET A 186 2.29 -17.70 8.36
CA MET A 186 3.62 -17.24 7.98
C MET A 186 4.70 -17.80 8.90
N TYR A 187 4.44 -17.79 10.21
CA TYR A 187 5.38 -18.21 11.23
C TYR A 187 5.73 -19.71 11.09
N GLU A 188 4.71 -20.56 10.95
CA GLU A 188 4.87 -22.00 10.75
C GLU A 188 5.53 -22.33 9.40
N LEU A 189 5.10 -21.67 8.31
CA LEU A 189 5.67 -21.87 6.99
C LEU A 189 7.17 -21.55 6.98
N PHE A 190 7.56 -20.39 7.52
CA PHE A 190 8.96 -20.01 7.57
C PHE A 190 9.79 -20.92 8.49
N LYS A 191 9.25 -21.39 9.63
CA LYS A 191 9.93 -22.39 10.50
C LYS A 191 10.27 -23.66 9.72
N LYS A 192 9.37 -24.16 8.86
CA LYS A 192 9.62 -25.32 8.01
C LYS A 192 10.70 -25.04 6.97
N VAL A 193 10.61 -23.91 6.25
CA VAL A 193 11.64 -23.50 5.27
C VAL A 193 13.02 -23.40 5.92
N ARG A 194 13.12 -22.69 7.04
CA ARG A 194 14.37 -22.56 7.81
C ARG A 194 14.93 -23.91 8.26
N THR A 195 14.07 -24.82 8.70
CA THR A 195 14.50 -26.17 9.12
C THR A 195 15.12 -26.94 7.96
N LEU A 196 14.52 -26.87 6.77
CA LEU A 196 15.06 -27.51 5.56
C LEU A 196 16.41 -26.91 5.17
N TYR A 197 16.51 -25.58 5.11
CA TYR A 197 17.79 -24.90 4.83
C TYR A 197 18.89 -25.26 5.82
N GLY A 198 18.55 -25.45 7.10
CA GLY A 198 19.50 -25.84 8.14
C GLY A 198 20.04 -27.28 7.97
N LYS A 199 19.23 -28.18 7.40
CA LYS A 199 19.60 -29.59 7.16
C LYS A 199 20.32 -29.80 5.83
N GLU A 200 19.78 -29.21 4.77
CA GLU A 200 20.13 -29.56 3.39
C GLU A 200 21.14 -28.57 2.76
N LYS A 201 21.37 -27.41 3.39
CA LYS A 201 22.26 -26.34 2.91
C LYS A 201 22.00 -25.96 1.43
N GLY A 202 20.94 -25.18 1.20
CA GLY A 202 20.60 -24.63 -0.11
C GLY A 202 21.48 -23.46 -0.56
N ALA A 203 21.14 -22.86 -1.71
CA ALA A 203 21.82 -21.67 -2.22
C ALA A 203 21.65 -20.47 -1.25
N PHE A 204 22.76 -19.80 -0.94
CA PHE A 204 22.83 -18.60 -0.09
C PHE A 204 21.93 -18.68 1.16
N PRO A 205 22.23 -19.62 2.09
CA PRO A 205 21.34 -19.94 3.21
C PRO A 205 21.32 -18.85 4.30
N GLU A 206 22.32 -17.97 4.36
CA GLU A 206 22.55 -17.01 5.45
C GLU A 206 21.34 -16.09 5.70
N PRO A 207 20.71 -15.44 4.71
CA PRO A 207 19.55 -14.58 4.94
C PRO A 207 18.36 -15.33 5.59
N ILE A 208 18.20 -16.61 5.26
CA ILE A 208 17.12 -17.46 5.79
C ILE A 208 17.46 -17.94 7.20
N LEU A 209 18.69 -18.36 7.45
CA LEU A 209 19.11 -18.88 8.76
C LEU A 209 19.33 -17.77 9.79
N ASN A 210 19.71 -16.56 9.35
CA ASN A 210 20.01 -15.43 10.24
C ASN A 210 18.82 -14.49 10.50
N LEU A 211 17.67 -14.68 9.83
CA LEU A 211 16.46 -13.90 10.11
C LEU A 211 16.03 -14.00 11.58
N LYS A 212 15.76 -12.89 12.25
CA LYS A 212 15.17 -12.89 13.58
C LYS A 212 13.74 -13.42 13.50
N TRP A 213 13.43 -14.49 14.24
CA TRP A 213 12.13 -15.19 14.15
C TRP A 213 11.64 -15.71 15.53
N ASP A 214 11.89 -14.94 16.58
CA ASP A 214 11.57 -15.19 17.99
C ASP A 214 10.21 -14.61 18.42
N TYR A 215 9.32 -14.37 17.45
CA TYR A 215 7.98 -13.80 17.63
C TYR A 215 6.93 -14.85 18.03
N GLU A 216 7.26 -15.70 19.00
CA GLU A 216 6.40 -16.77 19.50
C GLU A 216 6.23 -16.68 21.01
N THR A 217 5.01 -16.90 21.49
CA THR A 217 4.69 -17.06 22.91
C THR A 217 3.76 -18.25 23.04
N ASN A 218 4.11 -19.22 23.90
CA ASN A 218 3.36 -20.46 24.11
C ASN A 218 3.07 -21.26 22.82
N GLY A 219 4.02 -21.27 21.87
CA GLY A 219 3.86 -22.01 20.61
C GLY A 219 3.03 -21.30 19.52
N HIS A 220 2.63 -20.05 19.75
CA HIS A 220 1.83 -19.26 18.81
C HIS A 220 2.49 -17.94 18.46
N PHE A 221 2.17 -17.41 17.27
CA PHE A 221 2.68 -16.11 16.83
C PHE A 221 2.25 -14.98 17.77
N ASP A 222 3.22 -14.19 18.25
CA ASP A 222 2.99 -13.11 19.20
C ASP A 222 3.00 -11.74 18.52
N ILE A 223 1.81 -11.20 18.31
CA ILE A 223 1.61 -9.90 17.67
C ILE A 223 2.15 -8.72 18.50
N HIS A 224 2.21 -8.83 19.83
CA HIS A 224 2.77 -7.78 20.69
C HIS A 224 4.29 -7.72 20.55
N LYS A 225 4.97 -8.87 20.46
CA LYS A 225 6.42 -8.91 20.17
C LYS A 225 6.74 -8.24 18.83
N VAL A 226 5.95 -8.53 17.79
CA VAL A 226 6.11 -7.89 16.47
C VAL A 226 5.84 -6.40 16.53
N ALA A 227 4.77 -5.95 17.20
CA ALA A 227 4.46 -4.53 17.34
C ALA A 227 5.56 -3.76 18.09
N LYS A 228 6.15 -4.38 19.12
CA LYS A 228 7.30 -3.83 19.83
C LYS A 228 8.57 -3.79 18.98
N GLU A 229 8.85 -4.80 18.17
CA GLU A 229 9.99 -4.76 17.24
C GLU A 229 9.81 -3.68 16.17
N ILE A 230 8.59 -3.51 15.67
CA ILE A 230 8.21 -2.43 14.74
C ILE A 230 8.48 -1.06 15.38
N ASN A 231 8.18 -0.89 16.68
CA ASN A 231 8.54 0.31 17.44
C ASN A 231 10.07 0.47 17.57
N GLY A 232 10.74 -0.61 17.99
CA GLY A 232 12.18 -0.68 18.15
C GLY A 232 12.67 -0.81 19.60
N TYR A 233 13.89 -1.33 19.76
CA TYR A 233 14.57 -1.57 21.03
C TYR A 233 16.00 -0.99 21.03
N PHE A 234 16.51 -0.65 22.21
CA PHE A 234 17.95 -0.55 22.44
C PHE A 234 18.52 -1.96 22.56
N LEU A 235 19.54 -2.27 21.75
CA LEU A 235 20.15 -3.60 21.67
C LEU A 235 21.36 -3.76 22.59
N GLU A 236 21.85 -2.66 23.14
CA GLU A 236 22.98 -2.56 24.05
C GLU A 236 22.67 -1.52 25.14
N ASP A 237 23.41 -1.56 26.23
CA ASP A 237 23.40 -0.48 27.21
C ASP A 237 23.98 0.79 26.58
N ILE A 238 23.21 1.86 26.60
CA ILE A 238 23.66 3.20 26.22
C ILE A 238 23.94 3.95 27.51
N SER A 239 25.19 4.32 27.76
CA SER A 239 25.56 5.11 28.94
C SER A 239 25.05 6.55 28.85
N GLU A 240 25.17 7.17 27.67
CA GLU A 240 24.71 8.53 27.39
C GLU A 240 24.19 8.62 25.96
N HIS A 241 22.88 8.82 25.80
CA HIS A 241 22.27 8.92 24.49
C HIS A 241 22.48 10.33 23.89
N PRO A 242 22.79 10.46 22.58
CA PRO A 242 23.07 11.75 21.95
C PRO A 242 21.94 12.80 22.03
N VAL A 243 20.69 12.34 22.17
CA VAL A 243 19.50 13.20 22.13
C VAL A 243 19.23 13.90 23.46
N ASP A 244 19.26 13.17 24.57
CA ASP A 244 18.82 13.68 25.87
C ASP A 244 19.83 13.46 26.99
N LYS A 245 21.01 12.90 26.66
CA LYS A 245 22.11 12.70 27.59
C LYS A 245 21.81 11.73 28.73
N LYS A 246 20.82 10.84 28.54
CA LYS A 246 20.44 9.81 29.51
C LYS A 246 20.95 8.42 29.14
N ALA A 247 21.03 7.57 30.15
CA ALA A 247 21.32 6.16 29.97
C ALA A 247 20.06 5.38 29.56
N TYR A 248 20.23 4.37 28.70
CA TYR A 248 19.20 3.41 28.32
C TYR A 248 19.76 2.00 28.45
N LYS A 249 18.90 1.05 28.84
CA LYS A 249 19.31 -0.34 29.05
C LYS A 249 19.00 -1.22 27.85
N LYS A 250 19.85 -2.21 27.59
CA LYS A 250 19.60 -3.26 26.60
C LYS A 250 18.22 -3.87 26.84
N GLY A 251 17.47 -4.06 25.76
CA GLY A 251 16.13 -4.66 25.78
C GLY A 251 14.99 -3.70 26.10
N THR A 252 15.27 -2.43 26.43
CA THR A 252 14.22 -1.40 26.58
C THR A 252 13.77 -0.86 25.24
N LEU A 253 12.50 -0.45 25.15
CA LEU A 253 11.88 0.09 23.94
C LEU A 253 12.42 1.49 23.63
N VAL A 254 12.70 1.74 22.35
CA VAL A 254 13.07 3.07 21.87
C VAL A 254 11.86 3.99 22.02
N PRO A 255 11.98 5.16 22.69
CA PRO A 255 10.85 6.05 22.92
C PRO A 255 10.23 6.59 21.63
N ASN A 256 11.06 6.88 20.63
CA ASN A 256 10.67 7.35 19.31
C ASN A 256 11.85 7.38 18.33
N PHE A 257 11.59 7.63 17.04
CA PHE A 257 12.62 7.57 15.99
C PHE A 257 13.76 8.58 16.11
N VAL A 258 13.63 9.63 16.92
CA VAL A 258 14.72 10.59 17.17
C VAL A 258 15.86 9.88 17.93
N PHE A 259 15.53 8.84 18.69
CA PHE A 259 16.46 8.04 19.50
C PHE A 259 17.09 6.85 18.75
N LEU A 260 16.83 6.72 17.45
CA LEU A 260 17.49 5.68 16.66
C LEU A 260 18.94 6.08 16.35
N LEU A 261 19.81 5.06 16.32
CA LEU A 261 21.24 5.18 16.06
C LEU A 261 21.60 4.47 14.74
N ASP A 262 22.66 4.93 14.09
CA ASP A 262 23.18 4.37 12.84
C ASP A 262 24.33 3.38 13.03
N ASP A 263 24.76 3.18 14.28
CA ASP A 263 25.86 2.29 14.66
C ASP A 263 25.42 0.87 15.04
N GLY A 264 24.13 0.57 14.88
CA GLY A 264 23.54 -0.75 15.13
C GLY A 264 23.10 -0.99 16.57
N ARG A 265 23.26 -0.03 17.49
CA ARG A 265 22.83 -0.20 18.89
C ARG A 265 21.32 -0.10 19.10
N THR A 266 20.54 0.18 18.05
CA THR A 266 19.07 0.16 18.06
C THR A 266 18.52 -0.77 16.99
N SER A 267 17.37 -1.42 17.24
CA SER A 267 16.52 -2.02 16.21
C SER A 267 15.24 -1.22 16.03
N CYS A 268 14.65 -1.28 14.83
CA CYS A 268 13.33 -0.73 14.56
C CYS A 268 12.78 -1.26 13.22
N GLY A 269 11.73 -2.07 13.27
CA GLY A 269 11.13 -2.66 12.05
C GLY A 269 10.47 -1.63 11.13
N ASN A 270 10.00 -0.51 11.68
CA ASN A 270 9.55 0.64 10.89
C ASN A 270 9.67 1.94 11.69
N TRP A 271 10.66 2.76 11.34
CA TRP A 271 10.96 4.00 12.06
C TRP A 271 9.77 4.94 12.21
N LEU A 272 8.81 4.96 11.26
CA LEU A 272 7.60 5.79 11.38
C LEU A 272 6.76 5.42 12.60
N TYR A 273 6.78 4.16 13.01
CA TYR A 273 6.01 3.57 14.12
C TYR A 273 6.77 3.58 15.44
N SER A 274 8.01 4.06 15.46
CA SER A 274 8.72 4.29 16.72
C SER A 274 7.99 5.40 17.51
N ALA A 275 7.62 5.10 18.76
CA ALA A 275 6.64 5.73 19.64
C ALA A 275 5.23 5.10 19.68
N SER A 276 4.94 4.07 18.88
CA SER A 276 3.64 3.39 18.91
C SER A 276 3.51 2.37 20.05
N TYR A 277 4.62 1.83 20.53
CA TYR A 277 4.66 0.90 21.66
C TYR A 277 5.92 1.19 22.48
N THR A 278 5.79 1.87 23.61
CA THR A 278 6.93 2.28 24.44
C THR A 278 6.89 1.58 25.79
N GLU A 279 7.82 1.90 26.68
CA GLU A 279 7.77 1.45 28.08
C GLU A 279 6.48 1.87 28.80
N ALA A 280 5.81 2.93 28.33
CA ALA A 280 4.49 3.34 28.82
C ALA A 280 3.34 2.49 28.25
N GLY A 281 3.64 1.50 27.40
CA GLY A 281 2.68 0.53 26.86
C GLY A 281 2.32 0.77 25.40
N ASN A 282 1.26 0.07 24.96
CA ASN A 282 0.76 0.11 23.59
C ASN A 282 -0.08 1.37 23.35
N MET A 283 0.47 2.35 22.63
CA MET A 283 -0.19 3.62 22.36
C MET A 283 -1.38 3.45 21.41
N ALA A 284 -1.34 2.48 20.50
CA ALA A 284 -2.42 2.17 19.57
C ALA A 284 -3.69 1.62 20.26
N ALA A 285 -3.56 1.14 21.49
CA ALA A 285 -4.66 0.61 22.30
C ALA A 285 -5.37 1.66 23.18
N ARG A 286 -4.87 2.90 23.24
CA ARG A 286 -5.48 3.97 24.05
C ARG A 286 -6.88 4.32 23.54
N ARG A 287 -7.81 4.64 24.47
CA ARG A 287 -9.24 4.89 24.17
C ARG A 287 -9.78 6.19 24.78
N LYS A 288 -8.91 7.10 25.24
CA LYS A 288 -9.36 8.34 25.85
C LYS A 288 -9.85 9.31 24.78
N LYS A 289 -10.96 9.99 25.05
CA LYS A 289 -11.63 10.92 24.12
C LYS A 289 -11.39 12.39 24.47
N THR A 290 -10.46 12.68 25.36
CA THR A 290 -10.10 14.06 25.70
C THR A 290 -9.57 14.77 24.45
N ASP A 291 -10.16 15.92 24.13
CA ASP A 291 -9.68 16.81 23.07
C ASP A 291 -9.65 18.25 23.58
N PRO A 292 -8.52 18.68 24.18
CA PRO A 292 -8.38 20.04 24.69
C PRO A 292 -8.50 21.13 23.61
N THR A 293 -8.37 20.77 22.33
CA THR A 293 -8.41 21.72 21.22
C THR A 293 -9.83 22.01 20.73
N GLY A 294 -10.77 21.09 20.97
CA GLY A 294 -12.13 21.14 20.40
C GLY A 294 -12.18 20.98 18.87
N LEU A 295 -11.09 20.57 18.22
CA LEU A 295 -10.98 20.44 16.76
C LEU A 295 -11.21 19.01 16.23
N GLY A 296 -11.45 18.06 17.13
CA GLY A 296 -11.61 16.64 16.82
C GLY A 296 -10.29 15.87 16.71
N LEU A 297 -9.23 16.30 17.41
CA LEU A 297 -7.90 15.68 17.29
C LEU A 297 -7.76 14.38 18.09
N TYR A 298 -8.40 14.31 19.26
CA TYR A 298 -8.39 13.17 20.18
C TYR A 298 -6.98 12.54 20.37
N PRO A 299 -5.98 13.30 20.86
CA PRO A 299 -4.58 12.87 20.89
C PRO A 299 -4.31 11.62 21.75
N GLU A 300 -5.21 11.26 22.65
CA GLU A 300 -5.14 10.04 23.47
C GLU A 300 -6.07 8.91 22.99
N TRP A 301 -6.69 9.05 21.81
CA TRP A 301 -7.35 7.96 21.12
C TRP A 301 -6.38 7.33 20.13
N SER A 302 -6.06 6.04 20.36
CA SER A 302 -5.05 5.28 19.64
C SER A 302 -3.72 6.06 19.50
N TRP A 303 -2.99 5.88 18.40
CA TRP A 303 -1.78 6.63 18.10
C TRP A 303 -1.63 6.88 16.60
N VAL A 304 -1.03 8.00 16.22
CA VAL A 304 -0.87 8.42 14.82
C VAL A 304 0.61 8.54 14.45
N TRP A 305 1.06 7.92 13.36
CA TRP A 305 2.41 8.19 12.87
C TRP A 305 2.44 9.48 12.03
N PRO A 306 3.50 10.31 12.10
CA PRO A 306 4.64 10.22 13.00
C PRO A 306 4.40 10.93 14.35
N LEU A 307 4.90 10.35 15.45
CA LEU A 307 4.91 10.93 16.82
C LEU A 307 3.58 11.52 17.30
N ASN A 308 2.46 10.88 16.95
CA ASN A 308 1.11 11.31 17.29
C ASN A 308 0.66 12.65 16.65
N ARG A 309 1.37 13.14 15.61
CA ARG A 309 1.00 14.34 14.83
C ARG A 309 -0.26 14.07 14.01
N ARG A 310 -1.40 14.59 14.46
CA ARG A 310 -2.71 14.33 13.85
C ARG A 310 -2.80 15.00 12.49
N ILE A 311 -2.35 16.25 12.39
CA ILE A 311 -2.25 17.00 11.14
C ILE A 311 -0.77 17.28 10.85
N ILE A 312 -0.23 16.64 9.81
CA ILE A 312 1.13 16.91 9.33
C ILE A 312 1.23 18.29 8.69
N TYR A 313 2.44 18.85 8.65
CA TYR A 313 2.71 20.20 8.14
C TYR A 313 1.99 21.31 8.92
N ASN A 314 1.53 21.03 10.14
CA ASN A 314 0.75 21.97 10.96
C ASN A 314 1.48 23.29 11.28
N ARG A 315 2.79 23.36 11.15
CA ARG A 315 3.56 24.63 11.20
C ARG A 315 3.18 25.62 10.08
N ALA A 316 2.62 25.16 8.97
CA ALA A 316 2.09 26.04 7.93
C ALA A 316 0.74 26.69 8.31
N SER A 317 0.09 26.23 9.41
CA SER A 317 -1.17 26.80 9.90
C SER A 317 -0.99 28.12 10.68
N VAL A 318 0.25 28.54 10.91
CA VAL A 318 0.61 29.77 11.62
C VAL A 318 1.35 30.76 10.69
N ASP A 319 1.40 32.03 11.09
CA ASP A 319 2.26 33.05 10.50
C ASP A 319 3.74 32.86 10.90
N LEU A 320 4.60 33.85 10.62
CA LEU A 320 6.03 33.76 10.91
C LEU A 320 6.29 33.75 12.43
N GLU A 321 5.49 34.47 13.19
CA GLU A 321 5.60 34.66 14.63
C GLU A 321 4.96 33.51 15.42
N GLY A 322 4.24 32.61 14.75
CA GLY A 322 3.59 31.46 15.36
C GLY A 322 2.14 31.73 15.81
N ASN A 323 1.52 32.81 15.32
CA ASN A 323 0.10 33.07 15.53
C ASN A 323 -0.73 32.26 14.53
N PRO A 324 -1.86 31.65 14.97
CA PRO A 324 -2.75 30.93 14.07
C PRO A 324 -3.27 31.81 12.92
N ARG A 325 -3.14 31.34 11.67
CA ARG A 325 -3.71 32.03 10.50
C ARG A 325 -5.24 32.08 10.55
N ASN A 326 -5.86 31.10 11.18
CA ASN A 326 -7.28 31.10 11.51
C ASN A 326 -7.47 31.05 13.03
N PRO A 327 -7.59 32.21 13.72
CA PRO A 327 -7.73 32.27 15.17
C PRO A 327 -8.98 31.57 15.73
N LYS A 328 -10.02 31.35 14.91
CA LYS A 328 -11.24 30.64 15.32
C LYS A 328 -11.06 29.12 15.39
N ARG A 329 -10.01 28.60 14.74
CA ARG A 329 -9.69 27.16 14.70
C ARG A 329 -8.17 26.97 14.83
N PRO A 330 -7.59 27.33 15.98
CA PRO A 330 -6.14 27.32 16.15
C PRO A 330 -5.63 25.88 16.27
N LEU A 331 -5.08 25.35 15.18
CA LEU A 331 -4.45 24.03 15.18
C LEU A 331 -3.16 24.00 15.99
N LEU A 332 -2.36 25.07 15.86
CA LEU A 332 -1.08 25.24 16.50
C LEU A 332 -0.91 26.73 16.85
N LYS A 333 -0.32 27.03 18.00
CA LYS A 333 0.03 28.38 18.45
C LYS A 333 1.37 28.35 19.18
N TRP A 334 2.22 29.35 18.97
CA TRP A 334 3.43 29.52 19.76
C TRP A 334 3.13 30.25 21.08
N ASP A 335 3.59 29.66 22.18
CA ASP A 335 3.66 30.28 23.50
C ASP A 335 5.10 30.74 23.73
N ALA A 336 5.34 32.04 23.53
CA ALA A 336 6.66 32.64 23.64
C ALA A 336 7.20 32.61 25.09
N ALA A 337 6.33 32.73 26.09
CA ALA A 337 6.72 32.70 27.50
C ALA A 337 7.14 31.27 27.90
N GLY A 338 6.34 30.27 27.50
CA GLY A 338 6.62 28.86 27.73
C GLY A 338 7.64 28.23 26.77
N LYS A 339 8.09 28.97 25.74
CA LYS A 339 8.96 28.50 24.65
C LYS A 339 8.49 27.18 24.04
N LYS A 340 7.18 27.04 23.81
CA LYS A 340 6.54 25.79 23.36
C LYS A 340 5.39 26.03 22.40
N TRP A 341 5.03 24.99 21.66
CA TRP A 341 3.80 24.99 20.85
C TRP A 341 2.61 24.48 21.68
N ILE A 342 1.45 25.10 21.49
CA ILE A 342 0.15 24.71 22.06
C ILE A 342 -0.76 24.26 20.92
N GLY A 343 -1.46 23.14 21.08
CA GLY A 343 -2.38 22.57 20.07
C GLY A 343 -2.05 21.12 19.76
N ASP A 344 -2.05 20.76 18.47
CA ASP A 344 -1.54 19.46 18.00
C ASP A 344 -0.03 19.30 18.32
N VAL A 345 0.49 18.08 18.22
CA VAL A 345 1.94 17.84 18.29
C VAL A 345 2.61 18.58 17.13
N PRO A 346 3.55 19.51 17.36
CA PRO A 346 4.15 20.27 16.27
C PRO A 346 4.93 19.34 15.34
N ASP A 347 4.77 19.55 14.03
CA ASP A 347 5.58 18.89 13.01
C ASP A 347 7.00 19.47 12.98
N ASN A 348 7.77 19.10 14.00
CA ASN A 348 9.00 19.70 14.52
C ASN A 348 8.79 20.84 15.53
N ALA A 349 9.33 20.64 16.73
CA ALA A 349 9.11 21.47 17.91
C ALA A 349 10.01 22.73 18.00
N VAL A 350 10.85 23.01 17.01
CA VAL A 350 11.69 24.24 17.02
C VAL A 350 10.84 25.53 17.05
N PRO A 351 11.39 26.69 17.42
CA PRO A 351 10.64 27.96 17.44
C PRO A 351 10.08 28.41 16.08
N PRO A 352 9.21 29.44 16.04
CA PRO A 352 8.58 29.96 14.82
C PRO A 352 9.57 30.51 13.79
N MET A 353 9.14 30.54 12.52
CA MET A 353 9.99 30.88 11.38
C MET A 353 10.48 32.33 11.38
N GLY A 354 9.76 33.27 11.98
CA GLY A 354 10.19 34.67 12.15
C GLY A 354 11.34 34.85 13.14
N THR A 355 11.73 33.79 13.86
CA THR A 355 12.85 33.79 14.80
C THR A 355 14.03 32.97 14.23
N HIS A 356 14.72 32.17 15.06
CA HIS A 356 15.74 31.21 14.61
C HIS A 356 15.12 29.85 14.19
N GLY A 357 13.82 29.84 13.85
CA GLY A 357 13.09 28.66 13.44
C GLY A 357 13.36 28.22 12.00
N VAL A 358 12.93 26.99 11.71
CA VAL A 358 13.10 26.30 10.42
C VAL A 358 11.84 26.39 9.54
N TYR A 359 11.99 26.03 8.27
CA TYR A 359 10.87 25.93 7.34
C TYR A 359 9.89 24.79 7.71
N PRO A 360 8.59 24.92 7.36
CA PRO A 360 7.54 24.03 7.87
C PRO A 360 7.48 22.64 7.22
N PHE A 361 8.07 22.41 6.04
CA PHE A 361 8.01 21.11 5.35
C PHE A 361 9.27 20.27 5.62
N ILE A 362 9.37 19.75 6.84
CA ILE A 362 10.62 19.19 7.38
C ILE A 362 11.19 17.98 6.64
N MET A 363 10.34 17.26 5.90
CA MET A 363 10.73 16.08 5.13
C MET A 363 11.34 16.44 3.77
N LYS A 364 11.21 17.70 3.33
CA LYS A 364 11.70 18.16 2.04
C LYS A 364 13.14 18.71 2.18
N PRO A 365 14.05 18.43 1.23
CA PRO A 365 15.42 18.96 1.30
C PRO A 365 15.50 20.49 1.28
N ASP A 366 14.61 21.15 0.58
CA ASP A 366 14.46 22.62 0.52
C ASP A 366 13.61 23.19 1.67
N GLY A 367 12.93 22.34 2.45
CA GLY A 367 12.07 22.72 3.56
C GLY A 367 10.74 23.37 3.18
N VAL A 368 10.43 23.47 1.88
CA VAL A 368 9.21 24.11 1.35
C VAL A 368 8.33 23.13 0.58
N ALA A 369 7.06 23.50 0.37
CA ALA A 369 6.19 22.78 -0.55
C ALA A 369 6.62 23.06 -2.00
N SER A 370 6.52 22.05 -2.86
CA SER A 370 6.87 22.15 -4.28
C SER A 370 5.66 22.57 -5.11
N ILE A 371 5.66 23.79 -5.62
CA ILE A 371 4.79 24.20 -6.75
C ILE A 371 5.42 23.71 -8.06
N PHE A 372 6.71 23.95 -8.24
CA PHE A 372 7.55 23.32 -9.25
C PHE A 372 8.16 22.03 -8.67
N GLY A 373 7.84 20.87 -9.24
CA GLY A 373 8.17 19.55 -8.70
C GLY A 373 9.08 18.72 -9.61
N PRO A 374 10.40 18.98 -9.67
CA PRO A 374 11.32 18.39 -10.66
C PRO A 374 11.60 16.89 -10.47
N GLY A 375 10.98 16.25 -9.48
CA GLY A 375 11.17 14.82 -9.18
C GLY A 375 10.19 13.89 -9.90
N LEU A 376 9.23 14.43 -10.65
CA LEU A 376 8.27 13.64 -11.43
C LEU A 376 8.83 13.33 -12.82
N LYS A 377 8.49 12.14 -13.35
CA LYS A 377 9.02 11.66 -14.64
C LYS A 377 8.40 12.36 -15.84
N ASP A 378 7.18 12.87 -15.70
CA ASP A 378 6.36 13.49 -16.74
C ASP A 378 6.41 15.02 -16.73
N GLY A 379 7.22 15.61 -15.86
CA GLY A 379 7.51 17.04 -15.87
C GLY A 379 7.32 17.71 -14.51
N PRO A 380 7.85 18.92 -14.33
CA PRO A 380 7.83 19.62 -13.04
C PRO A 380 6.50 20.34 -12.76
N PHE A 381 5.62 20.44 -13.75
CA PHE A 381 4.25 20.93 -13.64
C PHE A 381 3.29 19.92 -14.26
N PRO A 382 2.05 19.81 -13.74
CA PRO A 382 1.02 19.02 -14.40
C PRO A 382 0.74 19.54 -15.82
N GLU A 383 0.57 18.61 -16.76
CA GLU A 383 0.16 18.87 -18.14
C GLU A 383 -0.99 17.91 -18.50
N HIS A 384 -1.93 18.38 -19.32
CA HIS A 384 -3.03 17.52 -19.79
C HIS A 384 -2.55 16.57 -20.89
N TYR A 385 -2.80 15.29 -20.70
CA TYR A 385 -2.64 14.25 -21.71
C TYR A 385 -3.92 13.40 -21.79
N GLU A 386 -4.33 13.04 -23.00
CA GLU A 386 -5.44 12.11 -23.24
C GLU A 386 -5.11 10.69 -22.72
N PRO A 387 -6.12 9.91 -22.32
CA PRO A 387 -5.94 8.49 -22.05
C PRO A 387 -5.48 7.72 -23.29
N LEU A 388 -4.89 6.54 -23.07
CA LEU A 388 -4.39 5.70 -24.15
C LEU A 388 -5.49 5.39 -25.19
N GLU A 389 -6.62 4.88 -24.70
CA GLU A 389 -7.81 4.61 -25.50
C GLU A 389 -8.73 5.83 -25.54
N CYS A 390 -9.46 5.96 -26.64
CA CYS A 390 -10.19 7.18 -26.94
C CYS A 390 -11.48 7.34 -26.16
N PRO A 391 -11.88 8.62 -26.03
CA PRO A 391 -12.98 9.06 -26.89
C PRO A 391 -12.59 10.12 -27.93
N ILE A 392 -11.42 10.76 -27.82
CA ILE A 392 -10.97 11.82 -28.75
C ILE A 392 -9.61 11.45 -29.39
N GLU A 393 -9.52 11.64 -30.71
CA GLU A 393 -8.33 11.29 -31.52
C GLU A 393 -7.11 12.17 -31.24
N LYS A 394 -7.32 13.38 -30.71
CA LYS A 394 -6.28 14.38 -30.52
C LYS A 394 -6.42 15.05 -29.17
N ASN A 395 -5.29 15.41 -28.56
CA ASN A 395 -5.26 16.38 -27.48
C ASN A 395 -5.46 17.78 -28.07
N LEU A 396 -6.39 18.55 -27.52
CA LEU A 396 -6.67 19.91 -27.99
C LEU A 396 -5.72 20.95 -27.40
N MET A 397 -5.00 20.63 -26.33
CA MET A 397 -4.10 21.54 -25.64
C MET A 397 -2.67 21.48 -26.19
N SER A 398 -2.24 20.32 -26.69
CA SER A 398 -0.91 20.14 -27.28
C SER A 398 -0.91 19.04 -28.36
N SER A 399 0.13 19.00 -29.19
CA SER A 399 0.34 17.91 -30.15
C SER A 399 0.71 16.58 -29.50
N GLN A 400 1.10 16.59 -28.22
CA GLN A 400 1.40 15.40 -27.44
C GLN A 400 0.08 14.80 -26.91
N ARG A 401 -0.40 13.75 -27.59
CA ARG A 401 -1.71 13.16 -27.27
C ARG A 401 -1.74 12.51 -25.89
N ILE A 402 -0.90 11.49 -25.67
CA ILE A 402 -0.84 10.71 -24.43
C ILE A 402 0.42 11.08 -23.64
N ASN A 403 0.48 10.70 -22.36
CA ASN A 403 1.66 10.95 -21.52
C ASN A 403 2.94 10.38 -22.19
N PRO A 404 3.97 11.19 -22.46
CA PRO A 404 5.15 10.78 -23.23
C PRO A 404 6.05 9.75 -22.51
N VAL A 405 5.86 9.55 -21.20
CA VAL A 405 6.64 8.60 -20.40
C VAL A 405 5.80 7.41 -19.90
N ILE A 406 4.61 7.20 -20.48
CA ILE A 406 3.78 6.03 -20.21
C ILE A 406 4.49 4.73 -20.63
N LYS A 407 4.30 3.67 -19.84
CA LYS A 407 4.78 2.33 -20.18
C LYS A 407 3.65 1.53 -20.80
N ILE A 408 3.79 1.19 -22.07
CA ILE A 408 2.81 0.36 -22.78
C ILE A 408 3.36 -1.06 -22.85
N PHE A 409 2.59 -2.03 -22.37
CA PHE A 409 2.95 -3.44 -22.47
C PHE A 409 2.60 -3.97 -23.87
N GLU A 410 3.48 -4.78 -24.44
CA GLU A 410 3.36 -5.32 -25.80
C GLU A 410 3.44 -6.85 -25.82
N GLY A 411 2.66 -7.47 -26.70
CA GLY A 411 2.69 -8.91 -26.95
C GLY A 411 1.58 -9.71 -26.26
N GLY A 412 1.32 -10.91 -26.80
CA GLY A 412 0.33 -11.83 -26.23
C GLY A 412 -1.09 -11.24 -26.15
N LEU A 413 -1.59 -11.08 -24.92
CA LEU A 413 -2.95 -10.59 -24.64
C LEU A 413 -3.00 -9.09 -24.33
N ASP A 414 -1.87 -8.37 -24.34
CA ASP A 414 -1.87 -6.91 -24.23
C ASP A 414 -2.33 -6.31 -25.55
N THR A 415 -3.61 -5.92 -25.59
CA THR A 415 -4.20 -5.23 -26.74
C THR A 415 -4.85 -3.95 -26.29
N PHE A 416 -4.68 -2.91 -27.09
CA PHE A 416 -5.43 -1.66 -26.97
C PHE A 416 -5.83 -1.15 -28.35
N LYS A 417 -6.92 -0.39 -28.40
CA LYS A 417 -7.45 0.19 -29.62
C LYS A 417 -7.71 1.67 -29.40
N THR A 418 -7.01 2.48 -30.16
CA THR A 418 -7.16 3.94 -30.14
C THR A 418 -8.20 4.33 -31.18
N CYS A 419 -9.32 4.90 -30.73
CA CYS A 419 -10.37 5.46 -31.59
C CYS A 419 -10.95 4.47 -32.59
N ASP A 420 -10.91 3.18 -32.26
CA ASP A 420 -11.55 2.15 -33.07
C ASP A 420 -13.07 2.28 -32.93
N PRO A 421 -13.81 2.47 -34.04
CA PRO A 421 -15.25 2.74 -34.00
C PRO A 421 -16.06 1.58 -33.42
N ARG A 422 -15.47 0.39 -33.25
CA ARG A 422 -16.07 -0.75 -32.54
C ARG A 422 -16.19 -0.52 -31.04
N TYR A 423 -15.36 0.34 -30.46
CA TYR A 423 -15.33 0.66 -29.02
C TYR A 423 -15.54 2.17 -28.79
N PRO A 424 -16.71 2.74 -29.17
CA PRO A 424 -16.90 4.20 -29.23
C PRO A 424 -17.27 4.85 -27.89
N PHE A 425 -17.40 4.09 -26.81
CA PHE A 425 -17.89 4.59 -25.52
C PHE A 425 -16.81 4.50 -24.46
N VAL A 426 -16.74 5.52 -23.59
CA VAL A 426 -15.87 5.48 -22.41
C VAL A 426 -16.48 4.52 -21.41
N CYS A 427 -15.74 3.48 -21.02
CA CYS A 427 -16.11 2.59 -19.92
C CYS A 427 -15.29 2.93 -18.68
N SER A 428 -15.95 3.13 -17.54
CA SER A 428 -15.28 3.39 -16.26
C SER A 428 -15.70 2.38 -15.20
N THR A 429 -14.75 1.99 -14.34
CA THR A 429 -15.00 1.10 -13.22
C THR A 429 -15.05 1.86 -11.90
N TYR A 430 -16.01 1.54 -11.03
CA TYR A 430 -16.17 2.18 -9.72
C TYR A 430 -16.78 1.23 -8.70
N ARG A 431 -17.07 1.76 -7.51
CA ARG A 431 -17.59 0.99 -6.37
C ARG A 431 -19.03 1.37 -6.05
N VAL A 432 -19.77 0.44 -5.47
CA VAL A 432 -21.03 0.67 -4.75
C VAL A 432 -20.82 0.44 -3.25
N THR A 433 -21.74 0.93 -2.44
CA THR A 433 -21.61 0.93 -0.97
C THR A 433 -21.61 -0.48 -0.39
N GLU A 434 -22.36 -1.38 -1.02
CA GLU A 434 -22.71 -2.72 -0.55
C GLU A 434 -21.59 -3.74 -0.80
N HIS A 435 -20.62 -3.43 -1.69
CA HIS A 435 -19.54 -4.36 -2.02
C HIS A 435 -18.14 -3.83 -1.72
N TRP A 436 -17.21 -4.78 -1.52
CA TRP A 436 -15.82 -4.49 -1.21
C TRP A 436 -14.85 -5.06 -2.26
N GLN A 437 -14.12 -4.18 -2.93
CA GLN A 437 -13.09 -4.52 -3.92
C GLN A 437 -13.60 -5.47 -5.00
N THR A 438 -13.00 -6.66 -5.21
CA THR A 438 -13.49 -7.66 -6.17
C THR A 438 -14.75 -8.40 -5.72
N GLY A 439 -15.34 -7.99 -4.60
CA GLY A 439 -16.46 -8.63 -3.93
C GLY A 439 -16.13 -9.97 -3.28
N VAL A 440 -14.86 -10.42 -3.30
CA VAL A 440 -14.47 -11.73 -2.71
C VAL A 440 -14.82 -11.87 -1.23
N LEU A 441 -15.01 -10.77 -0.50
CA LEU A 441 -15.53 -10.82 0.87
C LEU A 441 -17.05 -10.67 0.91
N THR A 442 -17.62 -9.76 0.12
CA THR A 442 -19.02 -9.34 0.28
C THR A 442 -20.00 -10.16 -0.56
N ARG A 443 -19.57 -10.77 -1.66
CA ARG A 443 -20.43 -11.66 -2.47
C ARG A 443 -20.82 -12.92 -1.70
N TRP A 444 -20.03 -13.34 -0.72
CA TRP A 444 -20.37 -14.46 0.16
C TRP A 444 -21.31 -14.07 1.30
N LEU A 445 -21.67 -12.79 1.45
CA LEU A 445 -22.54 -12.31 2.51
C LEU A 445 -23.97 -12.13 1.96
N PRO A 446 -24.95 -12.95 2.39
CA PRO A 446 -26.28 -12.97 1.79
C PRO A 446 -26.99 -11.61 1.77
N TRP A 447 -26.89 -10.82 2.84
CA TRP A 447 -27.52 -9.49 2.91
C TRP A 447 -26.96 -8.49 1.90
N LEU A 448 -25.68 -8.62 1.54
CA LEU A 448 -25.07 -7.71 0.58
C LEU A 448 -25.39 -8.12 -0.85
N ILE A 449 -25.45 -9.43 -1.12
CA ILE A 449 -25.95 -9.94 -2.41
C ILE A 449 -27.45 -9.69 -2.59
N GLU A 450 -28.25 -9.72 -1.52
CA GLU A 450 -29.65 -9.32 -1.61
C GLU A 450 -29.81 -7.88 -2.10
N ALA A 451 -28.93 -6.97 -1.66
CA ALA A 451 -28.95 -5.57 -2.07
C ALA A 451 -28.39 -5.34 -3.47
N GLU A 452 -27.26 -5.96 -3.81
CA GLU A 452 -26.56 -5.81 -5.09
C GLU A 452 -26.21 -7.21 -5.66
N PRO A 453 -27.16 -7.91 -6.32
CA PRO A 453 -26.99 -9.33 -6.63
C PRO A 453 -26.15 -9.62 -7.88
N GLN A 454 -26.06 -8.68 -8.81
CA GLN A 454 -25.55 -8.95 -10.17
C GLN A 454 -24.80 -7.76 -10.76
N MET A 455 -23.81 -8.07 -11.61
CA MET A 455 -23.13 -7.11 -12.47
C MET A 455 -24.15 -6.25 -13.22
N PHE A 456 -23.95 -4.94 -13.18
CA PHE A 456 -24.77 -3.97 -13.89
C PHE A 456 -23.94 -3.00 -14.72
N CYS A 457 -24.56 -2.41 -15.74
CA CYS A 457 -23.96 -1.39 -16.59
C CYS A 457 -24.84 -0.13 -16.53
N GLU A 458 -24.34 0.91 -15.86
CA GLU A 458 -25.00 2.21 -15.84
C GLU A 458 -24.80 2.93 -17.17
N MET A 459 -25.89 3.46 -17.72
CA MET A 459 -25.86 4.23 -18.98
C MET A 459 -26.88 5.35 -18.97
N SER A 460 -26.62 6.39 -19.78
CA SER A 460 -27.53 7.51 -19.93
C SER A 460 -28.80 7.14 -20.71
N LEU A 461 -29.86 7.92 -20.55
CA LEU A 461 -31.10 7.78 -21.31
C LEU A 461 -30.87 7.88 -22.83
N GLU A 462 -29.95 8.75 -23.24
CA GLU A 462 -29.59 9.01 -24.63
C GLU A 462 -28.85 7.82 -25.24
N LEU A 463 -27.89 7.23 -24.51
CA LEU A 463 -27.18 6.04 -24.97
C LEU A 463 -28.13 4.84 -25.05
N ALA A 464 -28.98 4.67 -24.04
CA ALA A 464 -29.99 3.61 -24.02
C ALA A 464 -30.93 3.73 -25.23
N LYS A 465 -31.42 4.94 -25.52
CA LYS A 465 -32.23 5.23 -26.72
C LYS A 465 -31.47 4.95 -28.02
N LEU A 466 -30.20 5.37 -28.10
CA LEU A 466 -29.35 5.15 -29.28
C LEU A 466 -29.16 3.65 -29.58
N LYS A 467 -29.05 2.81 -28.54
CA LYS A 467 -28.85 1.36 -28.66
C LYS A 467 -30.13 0.53 -28.60
N GLY A 468 -31.29 1.14 -28.35
CA GLY A 468 -32.55 0.43 -28.15
C GLY A 468 -32.59 -0.42 -26.87
N ILE A 469 -31.84 -0.03 -25.84
CA ILE A 469 -31.73 -0.74 -24.56
C ILE A 469 -32.78 -0.19 -23.58
N LYS A 470 -33.52 -1.08 -22.91
CA LYS A 470 -34.43 -0.74 -21.82
C LYS A 470 -33.74 -0.96 -20.47
N ASN A 471 -34.25 -0.29 -19.45
CA ASN A 471 -33.80 -0.54 -18.08
C ASN A 471 -34.07 -2.01 -17.69
N GLY A 472 -33.06 -2.68 -17.15
CA GLY A 472 -33.13 -4.10 -16.77
C GLY A 472 -32.74 -5.09 -17.88
N ASP A 473 -32.54 -4.64 -19.12
CA ASP A 473 -32.10 -5.53 -20.21
C ASP A 473 -30.69 -6.09 -19.93
N ARG A 474 -30.44 -7.33 -20.36
CA ARG A 474 -29.08 -7.88 -20.37
C ARG A 474 -28.29 -7.28 -21.52
N VAL A 475 -27.12 -6.74 -21.20
CA VAL A 475 -26.22 -6.11 -22.16
C VAL A 475 -24.85 -6.76 -22.10
N LEU A 476 -24.17 -6.79 -23.24
CA LEU A 476 -22.78 -7.21 -23.33
C LEU A 476 -21.89 -5.98 -23.52
N VAL A 477 -20.98 -5.75 -22.57
CA VAL A 477 -19.95 -4.73 -22.67
C VAL A 477 -18.68 -5.40 -23.19
N GLU A 478 -18.12 -4.88 -24.28
CA GLU A 478 -16.97 -5.49 -24.95
C GLU A 478 -15.87 -4.47 -25.21
N THR A 479 -14.62 -4.93 -25.11
CA THR A 479 -13.43 -4.22 -25.54
C THR A 479 -12.51 -5.14 -26.35
N SER A 480 -11.34 -4.66 -26.80
CA SER A 480 -10.40 -5.52 -27.53
C SER A 480 -9.83 -6.69 -26.70
N ARG A 481 -9.96 -6.64 -25.37
CA ARG A 481 -9.42 -7.63 -24.43
C ARG A 481 -10.43 -8.71 -24.03
N GLY A 482 -11.71 -8.38 -24.04
CA GLY A 482 -12.73 -9.27 -23.50
C GLY A 482 -14.10 -8.61 -23.37
N LYS A 483 -15.03 -9.37 -22.79
CA LYS A 483 -16.43 -9.01 -22.67
C LYS A 483 -17.00 -9.38 -21.30
N VAL A 484 -17.98 -8.61 -20.84
CA VAL A 484 -18.71 -8.82 -19.58
C VAL A 484 -20.20 -8.63 -19.84
N GLU A 485 -21.01 -9.59 -19.38
CA GLU A 485 -22.46 -9.46 -19.38
C GLU A 485 -22.93 -8.74 -18.11
N ALA A 486 -23.88 -7.84 -18.25
CA ALA A 486 -24.39 -7.01 -17.17
C ALA A 486 -25.87 -6.69 -17.34
N VAL A 487 -26.56 -6.32 -16.26
CA VAL A 487 -27.92 -5.75 -16.30
C VAL A 487 -27.84 -4.25 -16.56
N ALA A 488 -28.56 -3.72 -17.54
CA ALA A 488 -28.57 -2.29 -17.83
C ALA A 488 -29.31 -1.50 -16.73
N ILE A 489 -28.62 -0.53 -16.12
CA ILE A 489 -29.23 0.50 -15.28
C ILE A 489 -29.29 1.78 -16.12
N VAL A 490 -30.46 2.05 -16.69
CA VAL A 490 -30.68 3.23 -17.53
C VAL A 490 -31.10 4.38 -16.61
N THR A 491 -30.27 5.42 -16.55
CA THR A 491 -30.38 6.45 -15.51
C THR A 491 -30.09 7.85 -16.04
N SER A 492 -30.75 8.85 -15.46
CA SER A 492 -30.46 10.27 -15.71
C SER A 492 -29.22 10.79 -14.96
N ARG A 493 -28.61 9.96 -14.09
CA ARG A 493 -27.37 10.29 -13.36
C ARG A 493 -26.16 10.36 -14.29
N LEU A 494 -26.17 9.60 -15.39
CA LEU A 494 -25.18 9.71 -16.46
C LEU A 494 -25.76 10.56 -17.59
N LYS A 495 -24.92 11.41 -18.17
CA LYS A 495 -25.24 12.21 -19.35
C LYS A 495 -24.08 12.19 -20.35
N PRO A 496 -24.34 12.30 -21.65
CA PRO A 496 -23.30 12.44 -22.65
C PRO A 496 -22.52 13.75 -22.44
N PHE A 497 -21.22 13.72 -22.70
CA PHE A 497 -20.37 14.91 -22.70
C PHE A 497 -20.31 15.50 -24.11
N GLN A 498 -20.18 16.82 -24.21
CA GLN A 498 -19.84 17.49 -25.46
C GLN A 498 -18.36 17.87 -25.42
N ILE A 499 -17.52 17.13 -26.16
CA ILE A 499 -16.06 17.28 -26.13
C ILE A 499 -15.55 17.39 -27.55
N ALA A 500 -14.82 18.46 -27.87
CA ALA A 500 -14.24 18.69 -29.19
C ALA A 500 -15.26 18.60 -30.35
N GLY A 501 -16.51 19.03 -30.12
CA GLY A 501 -17.61 18.92 -31.09
C GLY A 501 -18.23 17.52 -31.20
N ASN A 502 -17.78 16.55 -30.39
CA ASN A 502 -18.32 15.19 -30.36
C ASN A 502 -19.24 15.00 -29.16
N THR A 503 -20.31 14.22 -29.35
CA THR A 503 -21.10 13.66 -28.25
C THR A 503 -20.41 12.39 -27.77
N VAL A 504 -19.80 12.43 -26.59
CA VAL A 504 -19.10 11.31 -25.96
C VAL A 504 -20.02 10.67 -24.94
N HIS A 505 -20.35 9.38 -25.15
CA HIS A 505 -21.10 8.60 -24.18
C HIS A 505 -20.15 7.87 -23.23
N GLN A 506 -20.55 7.80 -21.96
CA GLN A 506 -19.89 7.01 -20.92
C GLN A 506 -20.84 5.93 -20.42
N ILE A 507 -20.29 4.75 -20.15
CA ILE A 507 -20.91 3.69 -19.38
C ILE A 507 -20.15 3.44 -18.09
N GLY A 508 -20.87 2.96 -17.08
CA GLY A 508 -20.34 2.65 -15.76
C GLY A 508 -20.51 1.19 -15.40
N ILE A 509 -19.47 0.54 -14.88
CA ILE A 509 -19.54 -0.85 -14.43
C ILE A 509 -18.87 -1.03 -13.06
N PRO A 510 -19.50 -1.71 -12.09
CA PRO A 510 -18.85 -2.04 -10.83
C PRO A 510 -17.82 -3.16 -11.05
N TRP A 511 -16.69 -3.11 -10.33
CA TRP A 511 -15.66 -4.17 -10.42
C TRP A 511 -15.74 -5.16 -9.25
N HIS A 512 -16.96 -5.39 -8.76
CA HIS A 512 -17.27 -6.18 -7.56
C HIS A 512 -17.60 -7.64 -7.81
N TYR A 513 -17.69 -8.06 -9.06
CA TYR A 513 -18.17 -9.38 -9.41
C TYR A 513 -17.05 -10.27 -9.96
N GLY A 514 -17.32 -11.56 -9.96
CA GLY A 514 -16.40 -12.60 -10.37
C GLY A 514 -17.15 -13.91 -10.51
N TRP A 515 -16.72 -14.73 -11.45
CA TRP A 515 -17.45 -15.91 -11.91
C TRP A 515 -17.70 -16.99 -10.84
N LEU A 516 -16.99 -16.95 -9.71
CA LEU A 516 -17.04 -18.02 -8.72
C LEU A 516 -18.34 -18.01 -7.91
N HIS A 517 -18.82 -16.83 -7.50
CA HIS A 517 -19.99 -16.71 -6.64
C HIS A 517 -20.61 -15.29 -6.67
N PRO A 518 -21.94 -15.12 -6.69
CA PRO A 518 -22.94 -16.16 -6.90
C PRO A 518 -22.98 -16.61 -8.37
N LYS A 519 -23.70 -17.71 -8.64
CA LYS A 519 -23.78 -18.34 -9.97
C LYS A 519 -24.13 -17.36 -11.09
N ASP A 520 -25.07 -16.45 -10.86
CA ASP A 520 -25.58 -15.50 -11.85
C ASP A 520 -25.09 -14.05 -11.60
N GLY A 521 -24.03 -13.89 -10.79
CA GLY A 521 -23.52 -12.58 -10.40
C GLY A 521 -22.73 -11.84 -11.49
N GLY A 522 -22.19 -12.57 -12.49
CA GLY A 522 -21.33 -12.01 -13.53
C GLY A 522 -19.84 -12.26 -13.27
N ASP A 523 -18.96 -11.58 -14.02
CA ASP A 523 -17.50 -11.75 -13.92
C ASP A 523 -16.79 -10.40 -13.81
N SER A 524 -15.48 -10.38 -13.56
CA SER A 524 -14.72 -9.15 -13.31
C SER A 524 -14.80 -8.15 -14.47
N ALA A 525 -15.10 -6.90 -14.12
CA ALA A 525 -14.98 -5.76 -15.04
C ALA A 525 -13.55 -5.57 -15.59
N ASN A 526 -12.52 -6.10 -14.92
CA ASN A 526 -11.14 -6.03 -15.41
C ASN A 526 -10.86 -6.94 -16.61
N LEU A 527 -11.84 -7.73 -17.09
CA LEU A 527 -11.77 -8.31 -18.42
C LEU A 527 -11.77 -7.24 -19.53
N LEU A 528 -12.20 -6.01 -19.21
CA LEU A 528 -12.30 -4.90 -20.15
C LEU A 528 -11.09 -3.95 -20.12
N THR A 529 -10.32 -3.94 -19.04
CA THR A 529 -9.33 -2.90 -18.76
C THR A 529 -7.97 -3.17 -19.40
N PRO A 530 -7.27 -2.15 -19.91
CA PRO A 530 -5.93 -2.29 -20.49
C PRO A 530 -4.83 -2.39 -19.42
N THR A 531 -3.67 -2.90 -19.80
CA THR A 531 -2.43 -3.02 -19.01
C THR A 531 -1.44 -1.94 -19.42
N ILE A 532 -1.46 -0.79 -18.74
CA ILE A 532 -0.64 0.41 -19.04
C ILE A 532 -0.14 1.12 -17.78
#